data_AF-A0A959JQ01-F1
#
_entry.id   AF-A0A959JQ01-F1
#
_cell.length_a   1.000
_cell.length_b   1.000
_cell.length_c   1.000
_cell.angle_alpha   90.00
_cell.angle_beta   90.00
_cell.angle_gamma   90.00
#
_symmetry.space_group_name_H-M   'P 1'
#
loop_
_entity.id
_entity.type
_entity.pdbx_description
1 polymer ?
#
loop_
_entity_poly.entity_id
_entity_poly.type
_entity_poly.pdbx_seq_one_letter_code
_entity_poly.pdbx_strand_id
1 'polypeptide(L)'
;NYKYYKNLYDNALGNFKSMIRAITLDHAMLHYLNNQYNSAQQPDENYARELQELFCIGKGPDAQFTEEDVQAMARVLTGWRYDYATDQTVFAFWAHDANDKLLSSFYGNAVITGRAGTAGAEELDDLLDVIFENNEVAAFVCRKLYRFFVYHEIDDLTEQNVIQPLAQVFRDNDYEMMPVLETLFKSEHFFDTLNRGAIIKSGLDYVLGSMREFKTPLPNPSMLSDNYQLTGTLVYFCALIQHNLGDPPNVSGWPAYYQLPQFDKHWISTNTLPFRLQYADLMLANGIPTDNHVAPFDVIETTKLIPDASDPNLLIDNAVKWLYGIEVSAGVKLVLKSILLSGQLTDYYWTNAWVQYLDDPNDAMKRETVQRRLLGFYYYLVHLEEHHLC
;
A
#
# COMPACT_ATOMS: atom_id res chain seq x y z
N ASN A 1 -18.51 -2.37 -8.26
CA ASN A 1 -17.53 -2.15 -7.16
C ASN A 1 -17.24 -0.69 -6.80
N TYR A 2 -17.83 0.35 -7.41
CA TYR A 2 -17.60 1.75 -6.98
C TYR A 2 -17.91 1.97 -5.49
N LYS A 3 -19.06 1.48 -5.00
CA LYS A 3 -19.45 1.62 -3.58
C LYS A 3 -18.42 1.03 -2.62
N TYR A 4 -17.93 -0.18 -2.91
CA TYR A 4 -16.89 -0.84 -2.12
C TYR A 4 -15.60 -0.02 -2.03
N TYR A 5 -15.10 0.49 -3.17
CA TYR A 5 -13.91 1.34 -3.16
C TYR A 5 -14.13 2.66 -2.43
N LYS A 6 -15.31 3.26 -2.59
CA LYS A 6 -15.68 4.48 -1.85
C LYS A 6 -15.73 4.21 -0.35
N ASN A 7 -16.31 3.09 0.06
CA ASN A 7 -16.42 2.67 1.46
C ASN A 7 -15.03 2.51 2.10
N LEU A 8 -14.09 1.85 1.40
CA LEU A 8 -12.69 1.77 1.84
C LEU A 8 -12.04 3.16 1.95
N TYR A 9 -12.23 4.02 0.95
CA TYR A 9 -11.64 5.36 0.93
C TYR A 9 -12.15 6.25 2.07
N ASP A 10 -13.47 6.27 2.28
CA ASP A 10 -14.12 7.10 3.29
C ASP A 10 -13.73 6.69 4.72
N ASN A 11 -13.40 5.40 4.93
CA ASN A 11 -13.06 4.85 6.24
C ASN A 11 -11.55 4.68 6.48
N ALA A 12 -10.69 4.84 5.48
CA ALA A 12 -9.27 4.48 5.54
C ALA A 12 -8.48 5.11 6.71
N LEU A 13 -8.88 6.32 7.14
CA LEU A 13 -8.23 7.07 8.22
C LEU A 13 -9.10 7.24 9.47
N GLY A 14 -10.30 6.66 9.47
CA GLY A 14 -11.26 6.80 10.57
C GLY A 14 -11.20 5.64 11.56
N ASN A 15 -12.35 5.40 12.18
CA ASN A 15 -12.54 4.33 13.15
C ASN A 15 -12.51 2.94 12.50
N PHE A 16 -11.61 2.06 12.95
CA PHE A 16 -11.46 0.72 12.39
C PHE A 16 -12.68 -0.17 12.64
N LYS A 17 -13.35 -0.04 13.78
CA LYS A 17 -14.59 -0.79 14.07
C LYS A 17 -15.71 -0.39 13.13
N SER A 18 -15.86 0.91 12.88
CA SER A 18 -16.81 1.43 11.88
C SER A 18 -16.48 0.91 10.47
N MET A 19 -15.19 0.85 10.11
CA MET A 19 -14.76 0.29 8.83
C MET A 19 -15.13 -1.19 8.71
N ILE A 20 -14.85 -2.00 9.73
CA ILE A 20 -15.20 -3.43 9.72
C ILE A 20 -16.70 -3.61 9.57
N ARG A 21 -17.51 -2.89 10.35
CA ARG A 21 -18.98 -2.92 10.23
C ARG A 21 -19.44 -2.57 8.81
N ALA A 22 -18.88 -1.52 8.22
CA ALA A 22 -19.23 -1.06 6.89
C ALA A 22 -18.84 -2.10 5.81
N ILE A 23 -17.71 -2.79 5.97
CA ILE A 23 -17.28 -3.86 5.07
C ILE A 23 -18.13 -5.12 5.25
N THR A 24 -18.53 -5.48 6.48
CA THR A 24 -19.43 -6.61 6.75
C THR A 24 -20.75 -6.49 6.00
N LEU A 25 -21.28 -5.27 5.92
CA LEU A 25 -22.56 -4.99 5.25
C LEU A 25 -22.40 -4.58 3.78
N ASP A 26 -21.19 -4.51 3.24
CA ASP A 26 -20.97 -4.14 1.85
C ASP A 26 -21.44 -5.27 0.91
N HIS A 27 -22.19 -4.90 -0.13
CA HIS A 27 -22.69 -5.85 -1.12
C HIS A 27 -21.60 -6.71 -1.75
N ALA A 28 -20.46 -6.12 -2.12
CA ALA A 28 -19.39 -6.85 -2.77
C ALA A 28 -18.83 -7.92 -1.83
N MET A 29 -18.75 -7.62 -0.53
CA MET A 29 -18.28 -8.56 0.49
C MET A 29 -19.31 -9.66 0.80
N LEU A 30 -20.59 -9.29 0.96
CA LEU A 30 -21.69 -10.24 1.11
C LEU A 30 -21.77 -11.24 -0.05
N HIS A 31 -21.48 -10.78 -1.26
CA HIS A 31 -21.42 -11.64 -2.44
C HIS A 31 -20.15 -12.48 -2.48
N TYR A 32 -18.98 -11.86 -2.29
CA TYR A 32 -17.67 -12.54 -2.43
C TYR A 32 -17.48 -13.69 -1.43
N LEU A 33 -17.90 -13.49 -0.18
CA LEU A 33 -17.82 -14.49 0.89
C LEU A 33 -19.15 -15.20 1.14
N ASN A 34 -20.07 -15.16 0.17
CA ASN A 34 -21.36 -15.86 0.15
C ASN A 34 -22.31 -15.59 1.34
N ASN A 35 -22.02 -14.59 2.17
CA ASN A 35 -22.84 -14.28 3.34
C ASN A 35 -24.28 -13.85 2.98
N GLN A 36 -24.52 -13.40 1.73
CA GLN A 36 -25.88 -13.17 1.21
C GLN A 36 -26.78 -14.42 1.19
N TYR A 37 -26.21 -15.63 1.32
CA TYR A 37 -26.97 -16.88 1.42
C TYR A 37 -26.98 -17.48 2.83
N ASN A 38 -26.25 -16.88 3.78
CA ASN A 38 -26.10 -17.36 5.15
C ASN A 38 -27.44 -17.36 5.90
N SER A 39 -27.94 -18.51 6.34
CA SER A 39 -29.26 -18.64 6.98
C SER A 39 -29.21 -19.52 8.21
N ALA A 40 -30.20 -19.39 9.10
CA ALA A 40 -30.31 -20.23 10.29
C ALA A 40 -30.30 -21.73 9.99
N GLN A 41 -30.85 -22.13 8.84
CA GLN A 41 -30.90 -23.54 8.40
C GLN A 41 -29.58 -24.02 7.81
N GLN A 42 -28.80 -23.09 7.23
CA GLN A 42 -27.50 -23.38 6.62
C GLN A 42 -26.56 -22.20 6.91
N PRO A 43 -25.95 -22.16 8.11
CA PRO A 43 -24.95 -21.16 8.45
C PRO A 43 -23.73 -21.26 7.51
N ASP A 44 -23.27 -20.14 6.98
CA ASP A 44 -22.07 -20.03 6.15
C ASP A 44 -20.94 -19.39 6.96
N GLU A 45 -19.88 -20.17 7.19
CA GLU A 45 -18.74 -19.79 8.01
C GLU A 45 -17.72 -18.91 7.28
N ASN A 46 -17.79 -18.76 5.96
CA ASN A 46 -16.74 -18.11 5.18
C ASN A 46 -16.47 -16.68 5.68
N TYR A 47 -17.49 -15.82 5.76
CA TYR A 47 -17.28 -14.46 6.25
C TYR A 47 -16.87 -14.43 7.73
N ALA A 48 -17.47 -15.26 8.57
CA ALA A 48 -17.13 -15.34 9.99
C ALA A 48 -15.65 -15.71 10.20
N ARG A 49 -15.14 -16.64 9.39
CA ARG A 49 -13.75 -17.06 9.41
C ARG A 49 -12.83 -15.93 8.95
N GLU A 50 -13.11 -15.29 7.82
CA GLU A 50 -12.26 -14.19 7.33
C GLU A 50 -12.28 -12.95 8.23
N LEU A 51 -13.42 -12.68 8.89
CA LEU A 51 -13.52 -11.61 9.90
C LEU A 51 -12.48 -11.80 11.00
N GLN A 52 -12.28 -13.04 11.45
CA GLN A 52 -11.27 -13.39 12.44
C GLN A 52 -9.88 -13.44 11.83
N GLU A 53 -9.72 -14.26 10.79
CA GLU A 53 -8.43 -14.66 10.25
C GLU A 53 -7.70 -13.55 9.48
N LEU A 54 -8.43 -12.66 8.81
CA LEU A 54 -7.85 -11.67 7.90
C LEU A 54 -8.05 -10.23 8.35
N PHE A 55 -9.19 -9.96 9.01
CA PHE A 55 -9.61 -8.60 9.30
C PHE A 55 -9.30 -8.19 10.74
N CYS A 56 -9.60 -9.03 11.73
CA CYS A 56 -9.53 -8.63 13.13
C CYS A 56 -8.40 -9.28 13.94
N ILE A 57 -8.19 -10.60 13.88
CA ILE A 57 -7.33 -11.32 14.84
C ILE A 57 -6.05 -11.90 14.19
N GLY A 58 -6.15 -12.44 12.97
CA GLY A 58 -5.02 -13.08 12.30
C GLY A 58 -4.95 -14.60 12.47
N LYS A 59 -3.83 -15.20 12.03
CA LYS A 59 -3.56 -16.66 12.05
C LYS A 59 -2.35 -17.05 12.91
N GLY A 60 -1.88 -16.14 13.76
CA GLY A 60 -0.69 -16.32 14.58
C GLY A 60 -0.93 -17.15 15.85
N PRO A 61 0.12 -17.43 16.64
CA PRO A 61 -0.01 -18.13 17.92
C PRO A 61 -0.91 -17.38 18.95
N ASP A 62 -1.09 -16.07 18.76
CA ASP A 62 -1.97 -15.23 19.58
C ASP A 62 -3.45 -15.33 19.17
N ALA A 63 -3.73 -15.88 17.99
CA ALA A 63 -5.08 -16.11 17.50
C ALA A 63 -5.62 -17.44 18.04
N GLN A 64 -6.22 -17.40 19.23
CA GLN A 64 -6.68 -18.59 19.96
C GLN A 64 -8.20 -18.79 19.93
N PHE A 65 -8.90 -18.14 18.98
CA PHE A 65 -10.30 -18.45 18.72
C PHE A 65 -10.45 -19.89 18.21
N THR A 66 -11.62 -20.48 18.43
CA THR A 66 -11.89 -21.88 18.07
C THR A 66 -12.80 -21.98 16.86
N GLU A 67 -12.96 -23.20 16.35
CA GLU A 67 -13.92 -23.47 15.28
C GLU A 67 -15.37 -23.20 15.73
N GLU A 68 -15.67 -23.45 17.01
CA GLU A 68 -16.96 -23.11 17.61
C GLU A 68 -17.21 -21.60 17.64
N ASP A 69 -16.17 -20.76 17.79
CA ASP A 69 -16.31 -19.31 17.66
C ASP A 69 -16.72 -18.94 16.24
N VAL A 70 -16.08 -19.53 15.22
CA VAL A 70 -16.43 -19.29 13.82
C VAL A 70 -17.89 -19.67 13.55
N GLN A 71 -18.34 -20.82 14.03
CA GLN A 71 -19.73 -21.28 13.90
C GLN A 71 -20.72 -20.36 14.63
N ALA A 72 -20.40 -19.94 15.85
CA ALA A 72 -21.21 -19.01 16.63
C ALA A 72 -21.35 -17.66 15.91
N MET A 73 -20.25 -17.11 15.38
CA MET A 73 -20.27 -15.85 14.64
C MET A 73 -20.97 -15.97 13.28
N ALA A 74 -20.83 -17.11 12.59
CA ALA A 74 -21.57 -17.40 11.37
C ALA A 74 -23.09 -17.34 11.61
N ARG A 75 -23.55 -17.84 12.77
CA ARG A 75 -24.96 -17.77 13.19
C ARG A 75 -25.43 -16.33 13.44
N VAL A 76 -24.60 -15.48 14.05
CA VAL A 76 -24.91 -14.04 14.20
C VAL A 76 -25.09 -13.37 12.83
N LEU A 77 -24.26 -13.74 11.85
CA LEU A 77 -24.27 -13.15 10.51
C LEU A 77 -25.40 -13.63 9.61
N THR A 78 -26.22 -14.59 10.07
CA THR A 78 -27.38 -15.09 9.31
C THR A 78 -28.41 -13.99 9.07
N GLY A 79 -29.12 -14.06 7.94
CA GLY A 79 -30.21 -13.14 7.62
C GLY A 79 -29.80 -11.85 6.89
N TRP A 80 -28.52 -11.49 6.83
CA TRP A 80 -28.07 -10.40 5.97
C TRP A 80 -28.15 -10.78 4.49
N ARG A 81 -28.80 -9.94 3.68
CA ARG A 81 -29.07 -10.17 2.25
C ARG A 81 -28.74 -8.93 1.45
N TYR A 82 -28.60 -9.09 0.15
CA TYR A 82 -28.55 -7.98 -0.78
C TYR A 82 -29.78 -7.98 -1.68
N ASP A 83 -30.47 -6.84 -1.73
CA ASP A 83 -31.59 -6.62 -2.62
C ASP A 83 -31.11 -5.95 -3.92
N TYR A 84 -31.07 -6.72 -4.99
CA TYR A 84 -30.67 -6.27 -6.32
C TYR A 84 -31.62 -5.24 -6.93
N ALA A 85 -32.89 -5.18 -6.50
CA ALA A 85 -33.86 -4.23 -7.04
C ALA A 85 -33.67 -2.84 -6.44
N THR A 86 -33.29 -2.75 -5.17
CA THR A 86 -33.07 -1.48 -4.47
C THR A 86 -31.59 -1.10 -4.34
N ASP A 87 -30.67 -2.03 -4.66
CA ASP A 87 -29.22 -1.85 -4.54
C ASP A 87 -28.84 -1.50 -3.08
N GLN A 88 -29.43 -2.26 -2.14
CA GLN A 88 -29.28 -2.13 -0.69
C GLN A 88 -28.99 -3.46 -0.01
N THR A 89 -28.21 -3.40 1.07
CA THR A 89 -28.12 -4.49 2.04
C THR A 89 -29.33 -4.45 2.97
N VAL A 90 -29.99 -5.59 3.16
CA VAL A 90 -31.21 -5.72 3.96
C VAL A 90 -31.10 -6.87 4.95
N PHE A 91 -31.83 -6.77 6.06
CA PHE A 91 -31.90 -7.84 7.06
C PHE A 91 -33.20 -8.64 6.94
N ALA A 92 -33.09 -9.88 6.50
CA ALA A 92 -34.17 -10.84 6.37
C ALA A 92 -34.33 -11.64 7.67
N PHE A 93 -35.07 -11.08 8.63
CA PHE A 93 -35.24 -11.67 9.96
C PHE A 93 -35.76 -13.12 9.96
N TRP A 94 -36.49 -13.53 8.92
CA TRP A 94 -37.02 -14.90 8.80
C TRP A 94 -35.94 -15.94 8.49
N ALA A 95 -34.75 -15.50 8.05
CA ALA A 95 -33.60 -16.34 7.78
C ALA A 95 -32.52 -16.25 8.88
N HIS A 96 -32.75 -15.46 9.93
CA HIS A 96 -31.80 -15.26 11.02
C HIS A 96 -31.99 -16.29 12.12
N ASP A 97 -30.88 -16.76 12.70
CA ASP A 97 -30.88 -17.60 13.89
C ASP A 97 -31.01 -16.72 15.13
N ALA A 98 -32.18 -16.73 15.77
CA ALA A 98 -32.46 -15.88 16.94
C ALA A 98 -32.08 -16.52 18.30
N ASN A 99 -31.32 -17.62 18.32
CA ASN A 99 -30.85 -18.22 19.58
C ASN A 99 -29.56 -17.56 20.06
N ASP A 100 -29.24 -17.70 21.34
CA ASP A 100 -27.97 -17.23 21.91
C ASP A 100 -26.75 -17.92 21.25
N LYS A 101 -25.64 -17.18 21.19
CA LYS A 101 -24.36 -17.66 20.67
C LYS A 101 -23.29 -17.47 21.74
N LEU A 102 -22.78 -18.59 22.25
CA LEU A 102 -21.69 -18.63 23.22
C LEU A 102 -20.36 -18.65 22.45
N LEU A 103 -19.45 -17.77 22.84
CA LEU A 103 -18.07 -17.76 22.37
C LEU A 103 -17.15 -18.39 23.41
N SER A 104 -15.95 -18.75 22.97
CA SER A 104 -14.92 -19.40 23.78
C SER A 104 -14.31 -18.43 24.80
N SER A 105 -13.43 -18.97 25.64
CA SER A 105 -12.67 -18.16 26.61
C SER A 105 -11.76 -17.13 25.96
N PHE A 106 -11.41 -17.29 24.67
CA PHE A 106 -10.66 -16.28 23.93
C PHE A 106 -11.45 -14.97 23.80
N TYR A 107 -12.78 -15.05 23.73
CA TYR A 107 -13.71 -13.92 23.80
C TYR A 107 -14.34 -13.78 25.19
N GLY A 108 -13.63 -14.20 26.24
CA GLY A 108 -14.11 -14.05 27.62
C GLY A 108 -15.34 -14.89 27.99
N ASN A 109 -15.66 -15.92 27.19
CA ASN A 109 -16.93 -16.66 27.28
C ASN A 109 -18.17 -15.78 27.08
N ALA A 110 -18.06 -14.73 26.26
CA ALA A 110 -19.16 -13.83 25.96
C ALA A 110 -20.34 -14.59 25.33
N VAL A 111 -21.55 -14.11 25.64
CA VAL A 111 -22.80 -14.60 25.04
C VAL A 111 -23.43 -13.46 24.27
N ILE A 112 -23.50 -13.60 22.95
CA ILE A 112 -24.30 -12.71 22.10
C ILE A 112 -25.75 -13.14 22.23
N THR A 113 -26.57 -12.24 22.78
CA THR A 113 -27.98 -12.53 23.08
C THR A 113 -28.79 -12.56 21.79
N GLY A 114 -29.49 -13.67 21.56
CA GLY A 114 -30.34 -13.86 20.40
C GLY A 114 -31.57 -12.94 20.40
N ARG A 115 -31.88 -12.31 19.26
CA ARG A 115 -33.01 -11.40 19.08
C ARG A 115 -33.91 -11.86 17.93
N ALA A 116 -35.22 -11.84 18.17
CA ALA A 116 -36.22 -12.17 17.16
C ALA A 116 -36.60 -10.95 16.30
N GLY A 117 -37.12 -11.21 15.11
CA GLY A 117 -37.61 -10.16 14.21
C GLY A 117 -36.49 -9.25 13.72
N THR A 118 -36.82 -8.00 13.38
CA THR A 118 -35.84 -7.04 12.83
C THR A 118 -34.75 -6.65 13.81
N ALA A 119 -34.95 -6.86 15.12
CA ALA A 119 -33.95 -6.60 16.15
C ALA A 119 -32.74 -7.54 16.06
N GLY A 120 -32.83 -8.68 15.37
CA GLY A 120 -31.67 -9.56 15.10
C GLY A 120 -30.52 -8.84 14.37
N ALA A 121 -30.81 -7.77 13.63
CA ALA A 121 -29.78 -6.97 12.97
C ALA A 121 -28.80 -6.31 13.95
N GLU A 122 -29.24 -6.03 15.19
CA GLU A 122 -28.43 -5.41 16.24
C GLU A 122 -27.34 -6.35 16.77
N GLU A 123 -27.48 -7.67 16.57
CA GLU A 123 -26.47 -8.65 17.00
C GLU A 123 -25.12 -8.50 16.29
N LEU A 124 -25.10 -7.90 15.09
CA LEU A 124 -23.84 -7.59 14.42
C LEU A 124 -23.00 -6.61 15.25
N ASP A 125 -23.64 -5.62 15.86
CA ASP A 125 -22.93 -4.62 16.67
C ASP A 125 -22.40 -5.25 17.96
N ASP A 126 -23.21 -6.09 18.63
CA ASP A 126 -22.74 -6.87 19.79
C ASP A 126 -21.55 -7.78 19.44
N LEU A 127 -21.58 -8.42 18.25
CA LEU A 127 -20.47 -9.25 17.78
C LEU A 127 -19.19 -8.43 17.62
N LEU A 128 -19.29 -7.26 16.97
CA LEU A 128 -18.13 -6.39 16.78
C LEU A 128 -17.65 -5.80 18.10
N ASP A 129 -18.53 -5.52 19.05
CA ASP A 129 -18.15 -5.11 20.41
C ASP A 129 -17.27 -6.20 21.06
N VAL A 130 -17.73 -7.45 21.06
CA VAL A 130 -16.99 -8.57 21.65
C VAL A 130 -15.64 -8.82 20.95
N ILE A 131 -15.59 -8.73 19.61
CA ILE A 131 -14.32 -8.89 18.88
C ILE A 131 -13.34 -7.78 19.29
N PHE A 132 -13.79 -6.53 19.38
CA PHE A 132 -12.94 -5.38 19.68
C PHE A 132 -12.60 -5.22 21.17
N GLU A 133 -13.27 -5.93 22.07
CA GLU A 133 -12.82 -6.12 23.45
C GLU A 133 -11.55 -7.00 23.54
N ASN A 134 -11.28 -7.80 22.51
CA ASN A 134 -10.07 -8.61 22.46
C ASN A 134 -8.85 -7.76 22.09
N ASN A 135 -7.87 -7.71 22.98
CA ASN A 135 -6.65 -6.91 22.81
C ASN A 135 -5.85 -7.27 21.55
N GLU A 136 -5.98 -8.50 21.04
CA GLU A 136 -5.26 -8.97 19.85
C GLU A 136 -5.66 -8.20 18.60
N VAL A 137 -6.88 -7.63 18.53
CA VAL A 137 -7.30 -6.84 17.36
C VAL A 137 -6.34 -5.70 17.08
N ALA A 138 -6.01 -4.94 18.12
CA ALA A 138 -5.12 -3.81 17.99
C ALA A 138 -3.69 -4.23 17.63
N ALA A 139 -3.19 -5.32 18.24
CA ALA A 139 -1.86 -5.85 17.94
C ALA A 139 -1.77 -6.34 16.49
N PHE A 140 -2.73 -7.15 16.05
CA PHE A 140 -2.80 -7.66 14.68
C PHE A 140 -2.77 -6.53 13.63
N VAL A 141 -3.60 -5.51 13.80
CA VAL A 141 -3.63 -4.37 12.88
C VAL A 141 -2.32 -3.59 12.92
N CYS A 142 -1.75 -3.33 14.11
CA CYS A 142 -0.46 -2.64 14.24
C CYS A 142 0.68 -3.43 13.58
N ARG A 143 0.69 -4.77 13.66
CA ARG A 143 1.65 -5.62 12.94
C ARG A 143 1.50 -5.47 11.42
N LYS A 144 0.27 -5.40 10.91
CA LYS A 144 0.01 -5.17 9.46
C LYS A 144 0.51 -3.80 9.02
N LEU A 145 0.22 -2.74 9.79
CA LEU A 145 0.72 -1.39 9.53
C LEU A 145 2.26 -1.35 9.55
N TYR A 146 2.87 -1.98 10.55
CA TYR A 146 4.33 -2.08 10.66
C TYR A 146 4.95 -2.77 9.43
N ARG A 147 4.40 -3.90 9.00
CA ARG A 147 4.87 -4.62 7.81
C ARG A 147 4.68 -3.83 6.52
N PHE A 148 3.65 -3.00 6.47
CA PHE A 148 3.37 -2.17 5.30
C PHE A 148 4.32 -0.96 5.22
N PHE A 149 4.63 -0.32 6.35
CA PHE A 149 5.33 0.96 6.38
C PHE A 149 6.79 0.93 6.86
N VAL A 150 7.22 -0.13 7.57
CA VAL A 150 8.52 -0.15 8.27
C VAL A 150 9.36 -1.34 7.83
N TYR A 151 8.98 -2.55 8.24
CA TYR A 151 9.76 -3.75 7.96
C TYR A 151 8.92 -5.01 8.09
N HIS A 152 9.21 -6.04 7.27
CA HIS A 152 8.38 -7.24 7.25
C HIS A 152 8.62 -8.20 8.43
N GLU A 153 9.84 -8.23 8.97
CA GLU A 153 10.17 -9.01 10.17
C GLU A 153 9.83 -8.20 11.43
N ILE A 154 9.21 -8.89 12.39
CA ILE A 154 8.87 -8.37 13.71
C ILE A 154 9.48 -9.35 14.71
N ASP A 155 10.59 -8.95 15.33
CA ASP A 155 11.21 -9.71 16.41
C ASP A 155 10.57 -9.39 17.77
N ASP A 156 10.96 -10.13 18.81
CA ASP A 156 10.40 -9.97 20.16
C ASP A 156 10.59 -8.54 20.71
N LEU A 157 11.71 -7.88 20.36
CA LEU A 157 11.97 -6.51 20.79
C LEU A 157 11.07 -5.51 20.08
N THR A 158 10.85 -5.67 18.78
CA THR A 158 9.93 -4.84 17.99
C THR A 158 8.49 -5.04 18.45
N GLU A 159 8.10 -6.30 18.70
CA GLU A 159 6.78 -6.63 19.23
C GLU A 159 6.55 -5.91 20.58
N GLN A 160 7.49 -6.03 21.51
CA GLN A 160 7.36 -5.45 22.85
C GLN A 160 7.44 -3.91 22.86
N ASN A 161 8.37 -3.33 22.10
CA ASN A 161 8.69 -1.90 22.21
C ASN A 161 7.99 -1.01 21.17
N VAL A 162 7.42 -1.61 20.11
CA VAL A 162 6.75 -0.87 19.03
C VAL A 162 5.31 -1.31 18.87
N ILE A 163 5.07 -2.61 18.60
CA ILE A 163 3.72 -3.11 18.29
C ILE A 163 2.78 -2.97 19.48
N GLN A 164 3.18 -3.45 20.66
CA GLN A 164 2.31 -3.41 21.85
C GLN A 164 1.99 -1.97 22.30
N PRO A 165 2.95 -1.01 22.32
CA PRO A 165 2.64 0.40 22.54
C PRO A 165 1.69 1.01 21.50
N LEU A 166 1.88 0.73 20.20
CA LEU A 166 0.96 1.20 19.16
C LEU A 166 -0.44 0.60 19.34
N ALA A 167 -0.54 -0.69 19.69
CA ALA A 167 -1.80 -1.35 19.97
C ALA A 167 -2.50 -0.73 21.19
N GLN A 168 -1.75 -0.32 22.20
CA GLN A 168 -2.30 0.41 23.34
C GLN A 168 -2.85 1.77 22.93
N VAL A 169 -2.10 2.55 22.14
CA VAL A 169 -2.58 3.83 21.57
C VAL A 169 -3.87 3.61 20.78
N PHE A 170 -3.96 2.53 20.01
CA PHE A 170 -5.13 2.24 19.20
C PHE A 170 -6.38 2.02 20.06
N ARG A 171 -6.26 1.20 21.12
CA ARG A 171 -7.35 0.94 22.08
C ARG A 171 -7.73 2.18 22.89
N ASP A 172 -6.75 2.93 23.37
CA ASP A 172 -6.99 4.16 24.17
C ASP A 172 -7.69 5.26 23.37
N ASN A 173 -7.60 5.20 22.04
CA ASN A 173 -8.29 6.11 21.11
C ASN A 173 -9.48 5.44 20.41
N ASP A 174 -10.13 4.47 21.06
CA ASP A 174 -11.36 3.82 20.57
C ASP A 174 -11.23 3.27 19.14
N TYR A 175 -10.07 2.72 18.80
CA TYR A 175 -9.77 2.19 17.48
C TYR A 175 -9.81 3.22 16.33
N GLU A 176 -9.51 4.50 16.59
CA GLU A 176 -9.19 5.47 15.55
C GLU A 176 -7.82 5.19 14.92
N MET A 177 -7.76 5.13 13.57
CA MET A 177 -6.53 4.79 12.84
C MET A 177 -5.48 5.91 12.89
N MET A 178 -5.93 7.17 12.83
CA MET A 178 -5.03 8.33 12.72
C MET A 178 -4.02 8.45 13.86
N PRO A 179 -4.39 8.32 15.16
CA PRO A 179 -3.43 8.37 16.26
C PRO A 179 -2.30 7.33 16.15
N VAL A 180 -2.60 6.13 15.67
CA VAL A 180 -1.60 5.06 15.48
C VAL A 180 -0.61 5.43 14.38
N LEU A 181 -1.12 5.87 13.23
CA LEU A 181 -0.28 6.30 12.10
C LEU A 181 0.59 7.50 12.46
N GLU A 182 0.04 8.50 13.15
CA GLU A 182 0.81 9.64 13.61
C GLU A 182 1.91 9.24 14.60
N THR A 183 1.60 8.35 15.54
CA THR A 183 2.58 7.86 16.52
C THR A 183 3.72 7.12 15.83
N LEU A 184 3.39 6.21 14.89
CA LEU A 184 4.38 5.46 14.12
C LEU A 184 5.27 6.41 13.30
N PHE A 185 4.67 7.27 12.47
CA PHE A 185 5.43 8.12 11.53
C PHE A 185 6.21 9.25 12.20
N LYS A 186 5.93 9.58 13.46
CA LYS A 186 6.71 10.56 14.26
C LYS A 186 7.73 9.90 15.19
N SER A 187 7.77 8.57 15.28
CA SER A 187 8.67 7.85 16.17
C SER A 187 10.11 7.87 15.67
N GLU A 188 11.09 7.80 16.59
CA GLU A 188 12.50 7.61 16.22
C GLU A 188 12.72 6.28 15.48
N HIS A 189 11.98 5.23 15.87
CA HIS A 189 12.03 3.91 15.25
C HIS A 189 11.77 3.96 13.74
N PHE A 190 10.76 4.72 13.32
CA PHE A 190 10.41 4.86 11.90
C PHE A 190 11.56 5.45 11.07
N PHE A 191 12.40 6.30 11.66
CA PHE A 191 13.52 6.94 10.98
C PHE A 191 14.87 6.23 11.19
N ASP A 192 14.90 5.08 11.88
CA ASP A 192 16.13 4.30 12.06
C ASP A 192 16.75 3.98 10.69
N THR A 193 18.06 4.13 10.61
CA THR A 193 18.86 3.75 9.45
C THR A 193 18.64 2.30 9.00
N LEU A 194 18.35 1.37 9.92
CA LEU A 194 18.08 -0.03 9.57
C LEU A 194 16.75 -0.24 8.84
N ASN A 195 15.81 0.70 8.95
CA ASN A 195 14.50 0.64 8.29
C ASN A 195 14.47 1.35 6.93
N ARG A 196 15.58 1.96 6.48
CA ARG A 196 15.64 2.69 5.20
C ARG A 196 16.06 1.76 4.07
N GLY A 197 15.31 1.79 2.96
CA GLY A 197 15.59 0.90 1.83
C GLY A 197 15.41 -0.58 2.19
N ALA A 198 14.53 -0.85 3.16
CA ALA A 198 14.35 -2.18 3.75
C ALA A 198 13.17 -2.94 3.12
N ILE A 199 12.34 -2.26 2.33
CA ILE A 199 11.16 -2.82 1.66
C ILE A 199 11.35 -2.73 0.15
N ILE A 200 11.04 -3.81 -0.57
CA ILE A 200 10.95 -3.77 -2.03
C ILE A 200 9.67 -3.03 -2.42
N LYS A 201 9.83 -1.91 -3.16
CA LYS A 201 8.74 -1.08 -3.69
C LYS A 201 7.67 -1.95 -4.32
N SER A 202 6.42 -1.78 -3.89
CA SER A 202 5.28 -2.42 -4.55
C SER A 202 5.17 -1.93 -6.00
N GLY A 203 4.34 -2.58 -6.81
CA GLY A 203 4.11 -2.11 -8.18
C GLY A 203 3.63 -0.65 -8.26
N LEU A 204 2.81 -0.23 -7.29
CA LEU A 204 2.29 1.12 -7.20
C LEU A 204 3.39 2.12 -6.79
N ASP A 205 4.18 1.79 -5.76
CA ASP A 205 5.27 2.65 -5.30
C ASP A 205 6.35 2.81 -6.37
N TYR A 206 6.63 1.74 -7.12
CA TYR A 206 7.58 1.81 -8.21
C TYR A 206 7.07 2.69 -9.36
N VAL A 207 5.84 2.44 -9.86
CA VAL A 207 5.31 3.17 -11.02
C VAL A 207 4.99 4.62 -10.66
N LEU A 208 4.13 4.86 -9.67
CA LEU A 208 3.70 6.21 -9.31
C LEU A 208 4.75 6.97 -8.49
N GLY A 209 5.49 6.28 -7.63
CA GLY A 209 6.57 6.90 -6.85
C GLY A 209 7.66 7.44 -7.77
N SER A 210 8.08 6.68 -8.78
CA SER A 210 9.08 7.16 -9.75
C SER A 210 8.60 8.39 -10.53
N MET A 211 7.32 8.45 -10.95
CA MET A 211 6.78 9.66 -11.59
C MET A 211 6.90 10.90 -10.69
N ARG A 212 6.64 10.75 -9.39
CA ARG A 212 6.74 11.84 -8.41
C ARG A 212 8.20 12.22 -8.14
N GLU A 213 9.09 11.23 -8.03
CA GLU A 213 10.54 11.40 -7.85
C GLU A 213 11.13 12.19 -9.02
N PHE A 214 10.74 11.85 -10.25
CA PHE A 214 11.25 12.42 -11.48
C PHE A 214 10.45 13.60 -12.06
N LYS A 215 9.55 14.20 -11.27
CA LYS A 215 8.74 15.37 -11.67
C LYS A 215 8.05 15.21 -13.02
N THR A 216 7.51 14.02 -13.27
CA THR A 216 6.79 13.74 -14.52
C THR A 216 5.67 14.75 -14.73
N PRO A 217 5.65 15.46 -15.88
CA PRO A 217 4.58 16.38 -16.17
C PRO A 217 3.29 15.59 -16.44
N LEU A 218 2.21 15.98 -15.78
CA LEU A 218 0.89 15.36 -15.94
C LEU A 218 0.02 16.19 -16.90
N PRO A 219 -0.90 15.57 -17.65
CA PRO A 219 -1.92 16.28 -18.40
C PRO A 219 -2.72 17.21 -17.47
N ASN A 220 -3.24 18.31 -18.01
CA ASN A 220 -4.21 19.14 -17.29
C ASN A 220 -5.39 18.26 -16.84
N PRO A 221 -5.85 18.33 -15.58
CA PRO A 221 -6.99 17.55 -15.08
C PRO A 221 -8.29 17.68 -15.91
N SER A 222 -8.47 18.78 -16.66
CA SER A 222 -9.62 18.94 -17.56
C SER A 222 -9.55 18.10 -18.84
N MET A 223 -8.36 17.60 -19.21
CA MET A 223 -8.15 16.76 -20.39
C MET A 223 -8.47 15.30 -20.06
N LEU A 224 -9.76 14.97 -20.00
CA LEU A 224 -10.23 13.66 -19.54
C LEU A 224 -9.70 12.49 -20.39
N SER A 225 -9.60 12.64 -21.72
CA SER A 225 -9.05 11.60 -22.62
C SER A 225 -7.61 11.29 -22.26
N ASP A 226 -6.76 12.32 -22.20
CA ASP A 226 -5.33 12.19 -21.86
C ASP A 226 -5.13 11.57 -20.48
N ASN A 227 -5.87 12.03 -19.46
CA ASN A 227 -5.78 11.47 -18.11
C ASN A 227 -6.22 9.98 -18.07
N TYR A 228 -7.26 9.62 -18.84
CA TYR A 228 -7.72 8.24 -18.92
C TYR A 228 -6.69 7.33 -19.61
N GLN A 229 -6.09 7.79 -20.72
CA GLN A 229 -5.05 7.04 -21.43
C GLN A 229 -3.80 6.86 -20.55
N LEU A 230 -3.31 7.94 -19.93
CA LEU A 230 -2.17 7.88 -19.02
C LEU A 230 -2.44 6.90 -17.88
N THR A 231 -3.57 7.04 -17.19
CA THR A 231 -3.93 6.15 -16.07
C THR A 231 -4.06 4.70 -16.54
N GLY A 232 -4.63 4.45 -17.72
CA GLY A 232 -4.70 3.12 -18.32
C GLY A 232 -3.33 2.48 -18.52
N THR A 233 -2.34 3.24 -19.04
CA THR A 233 -0.97 2.76 -19.19
C THR A 233 -0.29 2.50 -17.83
N LEU A 234 -0.54 3.35 -16.83
CA LEU A 234 0.01 3.15 -15.49
C LEU A 234 -0.56 1.88 -14.83
N VAL A 235 -1.88 1.67 -14.92
CA VAL A 235 -2.54 0.44 -14.44
C VAL A 235 -1.99 -0.78 -15.17
N TYR A 236 -1.76 -0.69 -16.49
CA TYR A 236 -1.16 -1.77 -17.28
C TYR A 236 0.22 -2.16 -16.76
N PHE A 237 1.11 -1.19 -16.50
CA PHE A 237 2.43 -1.49 -15.94
C PHE A 237 2.34 -2.05 -14.52
N CYS A 238 1.48 -1.51 -13.66
CA CYS A 238 1.22 -2.07 -12.34
C CYS A 238 0.77 -3.54 -12.42
N ALA A 239 -0.11 -3.89 -13.37
CA ALA A 239 -0.56 -5.27 -13.59
C ALA A 239 0.58 -6.19 -14.07
N LEU A 240 1.43 -5.74 -15.01
CA LEU A 240 2.60 -6.51 -15.47
C LEU A 240 3.55 -6.85 -14.33
N ILE A 241 3.74 -5.94 -13.38
CA ILE A 241 4.56 -6.14 -12.17
C ILE A 241 3.74 -6.68 -10.97
N GLN A 242 2.61 -7.35 -11.26
CA GLN A 242 1.78 -8.14 -10.33
C GLN A 242 1.01 -7.35 -9.27
N HIS A 243 0.76 -6.06 -9.51
CA HIS A 243 -0.08 -5.21 -8.66
C HIS A 243 -1.27 -4.64 -9.46
N ASN A 244 -2.17 -5.50 -9.94
CA ASN A 244 -3.34 -5.07 -10.70
C ASN A 244 -4.33 -4.26 -9.83
N LEU A 245 -4.37 -2.94 -10.01
CA LEU A 245 -5.11 -2.05 -9.12
C LEU A 245 -6.62 -2.31 -9.18
N GLY A 246 -7.23 -2.49 -8.02
CA GLY A 246 -8.66 -2.84 -7.92
C GLY A 246 -8.98 -4.29 -8.28
N ASP A 247 -7.98 -5.16 -8.32
CA ASP A 247 -8.16 -6.59 -8.58
C ASP A 247 -7.16 -7.42 -7.75
N PRO A 248 -7.31 -7.41 -6.40
CA PRO A 248 -6.46 -8.23 -5.55
C PRO A 248 -6.65 -9.73 -5.85
N PRO A 249 -5.59 -10.56 -5.75
CA PRO A 249 -5.66 -11.98 -6.11
C PRO A 249 -6.74 -12.80 -5.38
N ASN A 250 -7.04 -12.44 -4.13
CA ASN A 250 -8.10 -13.03 -3.31
C ASN A 250 -8.45 -12.09 -2.13
N VAL A 251 -9.35 -12.51 -1.24
CA VAL A 251 -9.78 -11.74 -0.05
C VAL A 251 -8.64 -11.33 0.89
N SER A 252 -7.53 -12.09 0.95
CA SER A 252 -6.35 -11.74 1.73
C SER A 252 -5.53 -10.59 1.13
N GLY A 253 -5.84 -10.16 -0.10
CA GLY A 253 -5.12 -9.10 -0.80
C GLY A 253 -3.88 -9.61 -1.53
N TRP A 254 -2.83 -8.79 -1.58
CA TRP A 254 -1.56 -9.18 -2.21
C TRP A 254 -0.68 -9.97 -1.25
N PRO A 255 -0.14 -11.13 -1.67
CA PRO A 255 0.77 -11.95 -0.88
C PRO A 255 1.91 -11.19 -0.21
N ALA A 256 2.36 -10.12 -0.84
CA ALA A 256 3.47 -9.32 -0.34
C ALA A 256 3.26 -8.72 1.05
N TYR A 257 2.02 -8.60 1.52
CA TYR A 257 1.70 -8.01 2.81
C TYR A 257 1.38 -9.02 3.91
N TYR A 258 1.28 -10.32 3.60
CA TYR A 258 0.86 -11.32 4.58
C TYR A 258 1.53 -12.70 4.44
N GLN A 259 2.09 -13.03 3.28
CA GLN A 259 2.58 -14.39 3.02
C GLN A 259 4.02 -14.59 3.52
N LEU A 260 4.13 -15.42 4.56
CA LEU A 260 5.40 -15.90 5.08
C LEU A 260 6.09 -16.88 4.10
N PRO A 261 7.43 -16.91 4.04
CA PRO A 261 8.38 -15.99 4.67
C PRO A 261 8.75 -14.80 3.77
N GLN A 262 8.08 -14.63 2.62
CA GLN A 262 8.59 -13.80 1.54
C GLN A 262 8.17 -12.33 1.63
N PHE A 263 6.94 -12.04 2.05
CA PHE A 263 6.41 -10.68 2.13
C PHE A 263 6.73 -9.85 0.86
N ASP A 264 7.28 -8.65 1.01
CA ASP A 264 7.63 -7.71 -0.06
C ASP A 264 8.50 -8.32 -1.16
N LYS A 265 9.21 -9.42 -0.89
CA LYS A 265 9.95 -10.18 -1.91
C LYS A 265 9.04 -10.75 -3.00
N HIS A 266 7.73 -10.90 -2.76
CA HIS A 266 6.76 -11.24 -3.81
C HIS A 266 6.65 -10.18 -4.91
N TRP A 267 7.07 -8.93 -4.67
CA TRP A 267 7.03 -7.86 -5.66
C TRP A 267 8.09 -7.96 -6.75
N ILE A 268 9.13 -8.76 -6.54
CA ILE A 268 10.24 -8.91 -7.48
C ILE A 268 10.50 -10.38 -7.80
N SER A 269 10.63 -10.68 -9.09
CA SER A 269 10.89 -12.01 -9.61
C SER A 269 11.59 -11.90 -10.95
N THR A 270 12.04 -13.04 -11.49
CA THR A 270 12.56 -13.11 -12.85
C THR A 270 11.56 -12.68 -13.92
N ASN A 271 10.25 -12.67 -13.60
CA ASN A 271 9.20 -12.19 -14.48
C ASN A 271 8.91 -10.68 -14.33
N THR A 272 8.89 -10.16 -13.10
CA THR A 272 8.50 -8.75 -12.86
C THR A 272 9.65 -7.76 -13.03
N LEU A 273 10.91 -8.17 -12.77
CA LEU A 273 12.07 -7.29 -12.89
C LEU A 273 12.25 -6.72 -14.31
N PRO A 274 12.16 -7.51 -15.41
CA PRO A 274 12.25 -6.96 -16.76
C PRO A 274 11.20 -5.88 -17.06
N PHE A 275 9.96 -6.05 -16.59
CA PHE A 275 8.89 -5.06 -16.79
C PHE A 275 9.10 -3.79 -15.97
N ARG A 276 9.71 -3.88 -14.78
CA ARG A 276 10.13 -2.69 -14.01
C ARG A 276 11.17 -1.87 -14.78
N LEU A 277 12.18 -2.53 -15.37
CA LEU A 277 13.20 -1.85 -16.16
C LEU A 277 12.61 -1.28 -17.46
N GLN A 278 11.75 -2.04 -18.15
CA GLN A 278 11.05 -1.57 -19.34
C GLN A 278 10.21 -0.31 -19.07
N TYR A 279 9.55 -0.23 -17.91
CA TYR A 279 8.82 0.97 -17.49
C TYR A 279 9.78 2.16 -17.32
N ALA A 280 10.88 1.99 -16.59
CA ALA A 280 11.85 3.06 -16.37
C ALA A 280 12.49 3.53 -17.69
N ASP A 281 12.82 2.61 -18.59
CA ASP A 281 13.33 2.89 -19.94
C ASP A 281 12.35 3.71 -20.77
N LEU A 282 11.07 3.30 -20.78
CA LEU A 282 10.02 4.04 -21.45
C LEU A 282 9.96 5.47 -20.92
N MET A 283 9.93 5.63 -19.59
CA MET A 283 9.79 6.94 -18.95
C MET A 283 10.99 7.86 -19.17
N LEU A 284 12.22 7.32 -19.17
CA LEU A 284 13.44 8.09 -19.45
C LEU A 284 13.58 8.47 -20.93
N ALA A 285 13.21 7.57 -21.84
CA ALA A 285 13.42 7.79 -23.27
C ALA A 285 12.31 8.62 -23.92
N ASN A 286 11.08 8.13 -23.84
CA ASN A 286 9.96 8.66 -24.63
C ASN A 286 8.83 9.23 -23.76
N GLY A 287 8.70 8.78 -22.51
CA GLY A 287 7.52 8.99 -21.70
C GLY A 287 6.30 8.23 -22.21
N ILE A 288 5.19 8.38 -21.48
CA ILE A 288 3.89 7.84 -21.91
C ILE A 288 3.20 8.90 -22.80
N PRO A 289 3.03 8.64 -24.11
CA PRO A 289 2.27 9.55 -24.97
C PRO A 289 0.77 9.36 -24.76
N THR A 290 0.04 10.46 -24.84
CA THR A 290 -1.42 10.54 -24.95
C THR A 290 -1.78 11.40 -26.16
N ASP A 291 -3.07 11.66 -26.41
CA ASP A 291 -3.53 12.44 -27.57
C ASP A 291 -2.82 13.79 -27.71
N ASN A 292 -2.66 14.53 -26.61
CA ASN A 292 -2.19 15.91 -26.58
C ASN A 292 -1.05 16.15 -25.57
N HIS A 293 -0.52 15.11 -24.95
CA HIS A 293 0.49 15.21 -23.90
C HIS A 293 1.50 14.05 -23.98
N VAL A 294 2.68 14.25 -23.39
CA VAL A 294 3.65 13.18 -23.16
C VAL A 294 4.15 13.31 -21.73
N ALA A 295 4.14 12.22 -20.99
CA ALA A 295 4.54 12.17 -19.58
C ALA A 295 5.87 11.40 -19.42
N PRO A 296 7.05 12.01 -19.66
CA PRO A 296 8.36 11.42 -19.38
C PRO A 296 8.81 11.66 -17.93
N PHE A 297 9.91 11.04 -17.53
CA PHE A 297 10.70 11.53 -16.39
C PHE A 297 11.39 12.84 -16.79
N ASP A 298 11.22 13.90 -15.98
CA ASP A 298 11.89 15.18 -16.20
C ASP A 298 13.19 15.24 -15.40
N VAL A 299 14.25 14.71 -16.01
CA VAL A 299 15.57 14.64 -15.38
C VAL A 299 16.19 16.01 -15.09
N ILE A 300 15.84 17.05 -15.86
CA ILE A 300 16.37 18.40 -15.64
C ILE A 300 15.66 19.04 -14.45
N GLU A 301 14.33 19.03 -14.42
CA GLU A 301 13.57 19.61 -13.30
C GLU A 301 13.85 18.86 -12.00
N THR A 302 14.02 17.53 -12.07
CA THR A 302 14.48 16.73 -10.93
C THR A 302 15.85 17.20 -10.43
N THR A 303 16.82 17.38 -11.32
CA THR A 303 18.18 17.79 -10.95
C THR A 303 18.23 19.21 -10.36
N LYS A 304 17.35 20.12 -10.79
CA LYS A 304 17.25 21.47 -10.21
C LYS A 304 16.85 21.45 -8.72
N LEU A 305 16.18 20.40 -8.27
CA LEU A 305 15.79 20.24 -6.86
C LEU A 305 16.89 19.62 -6.00
N ILE A 306 17.95 19.12 -6.63
CA ILE A 306 19.09 18.52 -5.93
C ILE A 306 20.05 19.64 -5.52
N PRO A 307 20.40 19.76 -4.22
CA PRO A 307 21.35 20.76 -3.75
C PRO A 307 22.72 20.63 -4.43
N ASP A 308 23.32 21.77 -4.73
CA ASP A 308 24.69 21.88 -5.27
C ASP A 308 24.93 21.09 -6.57
N ALA A 309 23.89 20.95 -7.40
CA ALA A 309 23.92 20.16 -8.64
C ALA A 309 24.99 20.61 -9.66
N SER A 310 25.63 21.77 -9.51
CA SER A 310 26.76 22.21 -10.35
C SER A 310 28.06 21.46 -10.06
N ASP A 311 28.24 20.92 -8.86
CA ASP A 311 29.37 20.04 -8.52
C ASP A 311 28.95 18.59 -8.82
N PRO A 312 29.66 17.88 -9.72
CA PRO A 312 29.27 16.52 -10.09
C PRO A 312 29.35 15.53 -8.92
N ASN A 313 30.24 15.74 -7.94
CA ASN A 313 30.36 14.85 -6.79
C ASN A 313 29.19 15.05 -5.83
N LEU A 314 28.84 16.30 -5.54
CA LEU A 314 27.69 16.62 -4.69
C LEU A 314 26.37 16.24 -5.37
N LEU A 315 26.26 16.41 -6.69
CA LEU A 315 25.12 15.91 -7.46
C LEU A 315 24.95 14.39 -7.28
N ILE A 316 26.03 13.61 -7.43
CA ILE A 316 25.98 12.15 -7.24
C ILE A 316 25.50 11.80 -5.83
N ASP A 317 26.13 12.36 -4.80
CA ASP A 317 25.82 12.03 -3.41
C ASP A 317 24.37 12.42 -3.04
N ASN A 318 23.94 13.61 -3.45
CA ASN A 318 22.60 14.10 -3.16
C ASN A 318 21.52 13.41 -4.00
N ALA A 319 21.81 13.01 -5.25
CA ALA A 319 20.88 12.23 -6.07
C ALA A 319 20.67 10.81 -5.53
N VAL A 320 21.76 10.16 -5.11
CA VAL A 320 21.69 8.84 -4.45
C VAL A 320 20.87 8.92 -3.18
N LYS A 321 21.13 9.93 -2.33
CA LYS A 321 20.34 10.15 -1.12
C LYS A 321 18.87 10.44 -1.42
N TRP A 322 18.58 11.19 -2.49
CA TRP A 322 17.22 11.51 -2.91
C TRP A 322 16.44 10.29 -3.39
N LEU A 323 17.07 9.44 -4.21
CA LEU A 323 16.39 8.29 -4.84
C LEU A 323 16.34 7.05 -3.94
N TYR A 324 17.38 6.79 -3.14
CA TYR A 324 17.50 5.54 -2.39
C TYR A 324 17.45 5.73 -0.86
N GLY A 325 17.78 6.92 -0.35
CA GLY A 325 17.89 7.15 1.10
C GLY A 325 19.08 6.44 1.79
N ILE A 326 19.87 5.67 1.03
CA ILE A 326 21.05 4.89 1.47
C ILE A 326 22.27 5.22 0.61
N GLU A 327 23.46 4.80 1.03
CA GLU A 327 24.70 4.99 0.25
C GLU A 327 24.91 3.89 -0.79
N VAL A 328 25.59 4.25 -1.89
CA VAL A 328 26.08 3.32 -2.89
C VAL A 328 27.61 3.19 -2.84
N SER A 329 28.13 2.10 -3.40
CA SER A 329 29.57 1.85 -3.41
C SER A 329 30.38 2.94 -4.13
N ALA A 330 31.65 3.10 -3.76
CA ALA A 330 32.55 4.02 -4.44
C ALA A 330 32.70 3.72 -5.95
N GLY A 331 32.60 2.45 -6.34
CA GLY A 331 32.62 2.03 -7.74
C GLY A 331 31.43 2.56 -8.54
N VAL A 332 30.22 2.48 -7.97
CA VAL A 332 28.99 3.07 -8.55
C VAL A 332 29.16 4.58 -8.73
N LYS A 333 29.67 5.29 -7.71
CA LYS A 333 29.93 6.74 -7.80
C LYS A 333 30.91 7.10 -8.92
N LEU A 334 31.95 6.28 -9.14
CA LEU A 334 32.91 6.49 -10.24
C LEU A 334 32.25 6.33 -11.62
N VAL A 335 31.37 5.34 -11.79
CA VAL A 335 30.64 5.14 -13.05
C VAL A 335 29.71 6.32 -13.32
N LEU A 336 28.92 6.74 -12.33
CA LEU A 336 28.04 7.90 -12.41
C LEU A 336 28.81 9.17 -12.79
N LYS A 337 29.95 9.41 -12.16
CA LYS A 337 30.82 10.55 -12.46
C LYS A 337 31.33 10.49 -13.90
N SER A 338 31.80 9.33 -14.36
CA SER A 338 32.22 9.14 -15.75
C SER A 338 31.10 9.46 -16.74
N ILE A 339 29.85 9.06 -16.45
CA ILE A 339 28.69 9.38 -17.31
C ILE A 339 28.43 10.89 -17.35
N LEU A 340 28.35 11.57 -16.20
CA LEU A 340 28.11 13.02 -16.12
C LEU A 340 29.20 13.82 -16.85
N LEU A 341 30.46 13.38 -16.76
CA LEU A 341 31.60 14.00 -17.43
C LEU A 341 31.76 13.56 -18.89
N SER A 342 30.90 12.67 -19.41
CA SER A 342 31.03 12.10 -20.77
C SER A 342 32.42 11.46 -20.99
N GLY A 343 32.91 10.72 -20.00
CA GLY A 343 34.21 10.04 -19.99
C GLY A 343 35.42 10.95 -19.75
N GLN A 344 35.21 12.25 -19.51
CA GLN A 344 36.30 13.18 -19.20
C GLN A 344 36.74 13.07 -17.73
N LEU A 345 37.95 13.56 -17.44
CA LEU A 345 38.60 13.39 -16.14
C LEU A 345 38.31 14.52 -15.13
N THR A 346 37.89 15.69 -15.62
CA THR A 346 37.82 16.91 -14.81
C THR A 346 36.39 17.41 -14.60
N ASP A 347 36.09 17.83 -13.38
CA ASP A 347 34.72 18.13 -12.94
C ASP A 347 34.08 19.31 -13.70
N TYR A 348 34.91 20.26 -14.18
CA TYR A 348 34.43 21.43 -14.92
C TYR A 348 33.62 21.08 -16.17
N TYR A 349 33.79 19.89 -16.76
CA TYR A 349 33.01 19.49 -17.92
C TYR A 349 31.52 19.43 -17.59
N TRP A 350 31.13 18.92 -16.42
CA TRP A 350 29.76 18.95 -15.94
C TRP A 350 29.38 20.36 -15.48
N THR A 351 30.20 20.95 -14.60
CA THR A 351 29.90 22.26 -13.99
C THR A 351 29.61 23.32 -15.05
N ASN A 352 30.43 23.43 -16.09
CA ASN A 352 30.22 24.42 -17.15
C ASN A 352 28.96 24.12 -17.97
N ALA A 353 28.70 22.86 -18.31
CA ALA A 353 27.51 22.49 -19.08
C ALA A 353 26.22 22.83 -18.31
N TRP A 354 26.20 22.53 -17.02
CA TRP A 354 25.07 22.82 -16.14
C TRP A 354 24.86 24.34 -15.96
N VAL A 355 25.92 25.08 -15.62
CA VAL A 355 25.85 26.53 -15.42
C VAL A 355 25.43 27.26 -16.71
N GLN A 356 26.02 26.90 -17.85
CA GLN A 356 25.66 27.50 -19.14
C GLN A 356 24.20 27.23 -19.52
N TYR A 357 23.67 26.05 -19.21
CA TYR A 357 22.24 25.75 -19.39
C TYR A 357 21.37 26.60 -18.47
N LEU A 358 21.73 26.75 -17.19
CA LEU A 358 20.96 27.59 -16.26
C LEU A 358 20.95 29.07 -16.67
N ASP A 359 22.05 29.57 -17.21
CA ASP A 359 22.16 30.95 -17.70
C ASP A 359 21.30 31.22 -18.94
N ASP A 360 21.06 30.19 -19.77
CA ASP A 360 20.30 30.29 -21.01
C ASP A 360 19.55 28.98 -21.32
N PRO A 361 18.43 28.72 -20.62
CA PRO A 361 17.72 27.43 -20.70
C PRO A 361 16.96 27.23 -22.02
N ASN A 362 16.82 28.28 -22.83
CA ASN A 362 16.16 28.25 -24.12
C ASN A 362 17.12 27.87 -25.27
N ASP A 363 18.44 27.84 -25.02
CA ASP A 363 19.41 27.33 -25.98
C ASP A 363 19.29 25.79 -26.10
N ALA A 364 18.84 25.34 -27.27
CA ALA A 364 18.59 23.93 -27.56
C ALA A 364 19.84 23.06 -27.40
N MET A 365 21.03 23.55 -27.79
CA MET A 365 22.27 22.76 -27.71
C MET A 365 22.75 22.61 -26.27
N LYS A 366 22.64 23.68 -25.46
CA LYS A 366 22.98 23.62 -24.03
C LYS A 366 22.04 22.69 -23.29
N ARG A 367 20.72 22.81 -23.56
CA ARG A 367 19.71 21.90 -23.00
C ARG A 367 19.98 20.44 -23.40
N GLU A 368 20.21 20.16 -24.68
CA GLU A 368 20.46 18.80 -25.17
C GLU A 368 21.71 18.18 -24.52
N THR A 369 22.78 18.98 -24.35
CA THR A 369 24.02 18.52 -23.71
C THR A 369 23.78 18.06 -22.27
N VAL A 370 23.06 18.87 -21.49
CA VAL A 370 22.70 18.54 -20.10
C VAL A 370 21.73 17.37 -20.06
N GLN A 371 20.66 17.41 -20.86
CA GLN A 371 19.65 16.36 -20.96
C GLN A 371 20.31 15.00 -21.22
N ARG A 372 21.19 14.89 -22.23
CA ARG A 372 21.84 13.62 -22.58
C ARG A 372 22.68 13.04 -21.45
N ARG A 373 23.43 13.89 -20.75
CA ARG A 373 24.26 13.47 -19.61
C ARG A 373 23.41 13.00 -18.44
N LEU A 374 22.34 13.75 -18.13
CA LEU A 374 21.40 13.39 -17.08
C LEU A 374 20.61 12.12 -17.41
N LEU A 375 20.19 11.93 -18.66
CA LEU A 375 19.54 10.70 -19.10
C LEU A 375 20.44 9.49 -18.87
N GLY A 376 21.72 9.55 -19.25
CA GLY A 376 22.66 8.47 -18.96
C GLY A 376 22.87 8.24 -17.46
N PHE A 377 22.97 9.34 -16.69
CA PHE A 377 23.17 9.31 -15.24
C PHE A 377 21.99 8.64 -14.51
N TYR A 378 20.76 9.08 -14.78
CA TYR A 378 19.57 8.51 -14.18
C TYR A 378 19.23 7.14 -14.76
N TYR A 379 19.52 6.86 -16.03
CA TYR A 379 19.42 5.52 -16.59
C TYR A 379 20.23 4.52 -15.76
N TYR A 380 21.49 4.84 -15.45
CA TYR A 380 22.29 3.96 -14.61
C TYR A 380 21.69 3.79 -13.21
N LEU A 381 21.24 4.89 -12.58
CA LEU A 381 20.62 4.85 -11.25
C LEU A 381 19.34 3.98 -11.20
N VAL A 382 18.42 4.14 -12.15
CA VAL A 382 17.15 3.39 -12.08
C VAL A 382 17.30 1.89 -12.38
N HIS A 383 18.47 1.47 -12.87
CA HIS A 383 18.83 0.07 -13.14
C HIS A 383 19.59 -0.60 -11.99
N LEU A 384 19.96 0.15 -10.95
CA LEU A 384 20.59 -0.42 -9.75
C LEU A 384 19.55 -1.08 -8.86
N GLU A 385 19.96 -2.12 -8.12
CA GLU A 385 19.08 -2.83 -7.19
C GLU A 385 18.46 -1.90 -6.13
N GLU A 386 19.20 -0.89 -5.67
CA GLU A 386 18.76 0.08 -4.67
C GLU A 386 17.53 0.88 -5.12
N HIS A 387 17.32 1.06 -6.43
CA HIS A 387 16.16 1.80 -6.95
C HIS A 387 14.83 1.08 -6.70
N HIS A 388 14.88 -0.25 -6.49
CA HIS A 388 13.71 -1.06 -6.21
C HIS A 388 13.33 -1.08 -4.73
N LEU A 389 14.10 -0.41 -3.86
CA LEU A 389 13.89 -0.38 -2.42
C LEU A 389 13.31 0.98 -1.97
N CYS A 390 12.51 0.99 -0.90
CA CYS A 390 12.00 2.19 -0.25
C CYS A 390 12.21 2.16 1.27
#